data_AF-A0A973IG55-F1
#
_entry.id   AF-A0A973IG55-F1
#
_cell.length_a   1.000
_cell.length_b   1.000
_cell.length_c   1.000
_cell.angle_alpha   90.00
_cell.angle_beta   90.00
_cell.angle_gamma   90.00
#
_symmetry.space_group_name_H-M   'P 1'
#
loop_
_entity.id
_entity.type
_entity.pdbx_description
1 polymer ?
#
loop_
_entity_poly.entity_id
_entity_poly.type
_entity_poly.pdbx_seq_one_letter_code
_entity_poly.pdbx_strand_id
1 'polypeptide(L)' 'MTVTAHTHLKQLEAESIQIIREVAAEFRNPVMLYSIGKDSGVMAHL' A
#
# COMPACT_ATOMS: atom_id res chain seq x y z
N MET A 1 0.14 17.35 22.82
CA MET A 1 -0.44 17.19 21.48
C MET A 1 0.22 15.98 20.83
N THR A 2 -0.39 14.80 20.92
CA THR A 2 0.12 13.54 20.38
C THR A 2 -0.24 13.43 18.88
N VAL A 3 0.61 14.00 18.02
CA VAL A 3 0.40 14.05 16.55
C VAL A 3 1.15 12.92 15.81
N THR A 4 1.81 11.98 16.50
CA THR A 4 2.85 11.16 15.87
C THR A 4 2.41 9.79 15.31
N ALA A 5 1.46 9.08 15.94
CA ALA A 5 1.15 7.71 15.51
C ALA A 5 0.36 7.63 14.19
N HIS A 6 -0.62 8.52 13.99
CA HIS A 6 -1.45 8.50 12.78
C HIS A 6 -0.82 9.20 11.58
N THR A 7 0.13 10.13 11.80
CA THR A 7 0.76 10.86 10.69
C THR A 7 1.72 9.98 9.92
N HIS A 8 2.53 9.17 10.60
CA HIS A 8 3.45 8.25 9.94
C HIS A 8 2.72 7.15 9.14
N LEU A 9 1.68 6.54 9.71
CA LEU A 9 0.91 5.51 8.99
C LEU A 9 0.17 6.08 7.77
N LYS A 10 -0.40 7.29 7.87
CA LYS A 10 -1.02 7.96 6.71
C LYS A 10 -0.01 8.28 5.61
N GLN A 11 1.22 8.66 5.99
CA GLN A 11 2.28 8.89 5.02
C GLN A 11 2.65 7.58 4.32
N LEU A 12 2.88 6.49 5.07
CA LEU A 12 3.17 5.17 4.49
C LEU A 12 2.05 4.65 3.60
N GLU A 13 0.78 4.85 3.99
CA GLU A 13 -0.39 4.49 3.18
C GLU A 13 -0.40 5.27 1.86
N ALA A 14 -0.23 6.60 1.90
CA ALA A 14 -0.18 7.43 0.70
C ALA A 14 0.97 7.05 -0.25
N GLU A 15 2.17 6.82 0.30
CA GLU A 15 3.34 6.38 -0.48
C GLU A 15 3.11 5.00 -1.11
N SER A 16 2.54 4.05 -0.35
CA SER A 16 2.28 2.70 -0.86
C SER A 16 1.23 2.69 -1.97
N ILE A 17 0.15 3.46 -1.83
CA ILE A 17 -0.88 3.62 -2.86
C ILE A 17 -0.28 4.24 -4.12
N GLN A 18 0.60 5.23 -3.98
CA GLN A 18 1.26 5.85 -5.12
C GLN A 18 2.08 4.81 -5.92
N ILE A 19 2.87 3.98 -5.25
CA ILE A 19 3.66 2.92 -5.89
C ILE A 19 2.75 1.90 -6.59
N ILE A 20 1.67 1.46 -5.95
CA ILE A 20 0.70 0.52 -6.56
C ILE A 20 0.07 1.12 -7.81
N ARG A 21 -0.27 2.42 -7.79
CA ARG A 21 -0.85 3.12 -8.94
C ARG A 21 0.14 3.29 -10.09
N GLU A 22 1.41 3.55 -9.80
CA GLU A 22 2.47 3.59 -10.82
C GLU A 22 2.62 2.23 -11.51
N VAL A 23 2.68 1.15 -10.75
CA VAL A 23 2.71 -0.21 -11.31
C VAL A 23 1.45 -0.51 -12.15
N ALA A 24 0.27 -0.09 -11.69
CA ALA A 24 -0.97 -0.26 -12.44
C ALA A 24 -1.00 0.56 -13.74
N ALA A 25 -0.34 1.71 -13.77
CA ALA A 25 -0.27 2.59 -14.94
C ALA A 25 0.79 2.16 -15.97
N GLU A 26 1.92 1.62 -15.51
CA GLU A 26 3.07 1.33 -16.36
C GLU A 26 3.09 -0.10 -16.93
N PHE A 27 2.43 -1.06 -16.27
CA PHE A 27 2.47 -2.47 -16.64
C PHE A 27 1.15 -2.96 -17.24
N ARG A 28 1.23 -3.80 -18.27
CA ARG A 28 0.03 -4.31 -19.00
C ARG A 28 -0.76 -5.39 -18.26
N ASN A 29 -0.11 -6.16 -17.38
CA ASN A 29 -0.75 -7.25 -16.63
C ASN A 29 -0.14 -7.36 -15.22
N PRO A 30 -0.31 -6.34 -14.36
CA PRO A 30 0.19 -6.38 -13.00
C PRO A 30 -0.60 -7.41 -12.19
N VAL A 31 0.08 -8.06 -11.24
CA VAL A 31 -0.55 -9.01 -10.30
C VAL A 31 -0.12 -8.69 -8.89
N MET A 32 -1.03 -8.91 -7.93
CA MET A 32 -0.69 -8.90 -6.50
C MET A 32 -0.56 -10.35 -6.03
N LEU A 33 0.60 -10.71 -5.48
CA LEU A 33 0.79 -12.03 -4.88
C LEU A 33 0.15 -12.06 -3.49
N TYR A 34 -0.95 -12.80 -3.38
CA TYR A 34 -1.70 -12.94 -2.13
C TYR A 34 -1.38 -14.26 -1.45
N SER A 35 -0.79 -14.20 -0.26
CA SER A 35 -0.33 -15.38 0.51
C SER A 35 -1.18 -15.70 1.73
N ILE A 36 -2.31 -14.98 1.93
CA ILE A 36 -3.16 -15.09 3.14
C ILE A 36 -2.41 -14.66 4.42
N GLY A 37 -1.23 -14.03 4.29
CA GLY A 37 -0.50 -13.45 5.41
C GLY A 37 -0.96 -12.04 5.77
N LYS A 38 -0.57 -11.56 6.96
CA LYS A 38 -0.90 -10.20 7.45
C LYS A 38 -0.44 -9.11 6.48
N ASP A 39 0.75 -9.28 5.88
CA ASP A 39 1.37 -8.27 5.04
C ASP A 39 0.65 -8.18 3.68
N SER A 40 0.39 -9.34 3.05
CA SER A 40 -0.45 -9.39 1.83
C SER A 40 -1.90 -8.95 2.08
N GLY A 41 -2.40 -9.10 3.32
CA GLY A 41 -3.71 -8.60 3.74
C GLY A 41 -3.75 -7.08 3.83
N VAL A 42 -2.71 -6.44 4.36
CA VAL A 42 -2.58 -4.98 4.34
C VAL A 42 -2.46 -4.48 2.91
N MET A 43 -1.63 -5.11 2.07
CA MET A 43 -1.50 -4.71 0.66
C MET A 43 -2.82 -4.80 -0.11
N ALA A 44 -3.65 -5.80 0.15
CA ALA A 44 -4.97 -5.94 -0.49
C ALA A 44 -6.02 -4.92 0.01
N HIS A 45 -5.77 -4.28 1.14
CA HIS A 45 -6.62 -3.22 1.68
C HIS A 45 -6.33 -1.83 1.08
N LEU A 46 -5.07 -1.59 0.70
CA LEU A 46 -4.59 -0.35 0.07
C LEU A 46 -5.22 -0.11 -1.31
#